data_AF-A0A943SNL0-F1
#
_entry.id   AF-A0A943SNL0-F1
#
_cell.length_a   1.000
_cell.length_b   1.000
_cell.length_c   1.000
_cell.angle_alpha   90.00
_cell.angle_beta   90.00
_cell.angle_gamma   90.00
#
_symmetry.space_group_name_H-M   'P 1'
#
loop_
_entity.id
_entity.type
_entity.pdbx_description
1 polymer ?
#
loop_
_entity_poly.entity_id
_entity_poly.type
_entity_poly.pdbx_seq_one_letter_code
_entity_poly.pdbx_strand_id
1 'polypeptide(L)'
;AAAKYAAEHGFASFSTTLLISPYQNHELLRQTGERAAEQYGVSFLYRDFRPYFKEGQQRAREMELYMQKYCGCIFSEEERYTKKKRSQPAAGE
;
A
#
# COMPACT_ATOMS: atom_id res chain seq x y z
N ALA A 1 3.67 -11.31 -11.70
CA ALA A 1 4.53 -10.28 -12.33
C ALA A 1 5.82 -10.08 -11.53
N ALA A 2 5.78 -9.50 -10.32
CA ALA A 2 6.99 -9.21 -9.53
C ALA A 2 7.85 -10.45 -9.21
N ALA A 3 7.25 -11.54 -8.70
CA ALA A 3 7.97 -12.77 -8.39
C ALA A 3 8.66 -13.39 -9.62
N LYS A 4 7.91 -13.52 -10.73
CA LYS A 4 8.44 -13.97 -12.02
C LYS A 4 9.62 -13.11 -12.51
N TYR A 5 9.45 -11.79 -12.48
CA TYR A 5 10.49 -10.86 -12.89
C TYR A 5 11.74 -11.00 -12.03
N ALA A 6 11.57 -11.14 -10.71
CA ALA A 6 12.67 -11.38 -9.78
C ALA A 6 13.47 -12.65 -10.15
N ALA A 7 12.78 -13.75 -10.46
CA ALA A 7 13.40 -15.01 -10.87
C ALA A 7 14.16 -14.86 -12.19
N GLU A 8 13.54 -14.24 -13.20
CA GLU A 8 14.13 -14.07 -14.54
C GLU A 8 15.38 -13.17 -14.53
N HIS A 9 15.53 -12.30 -13.55
CA HIS A 9 16.63 -11.32 -13.47
C HIS A 9 17.61 -11.59 -12.30
N GLY A 10 17.50 -12.75 -11.64
CA GLY A 10 18.44 -13.16 -10.59
C GLY A 10 18.33 -12.37 -9.28
N PHE A 11 17.18 -11.75 -9.00
CA PHE A 11 16.95 -11.12 -7.70
C PHE A 11 16.60 -12.16 -6.64
N ALA A 12 17.21 -12.05 -5.46
CA ALA A 12 16.97 -13.00 -4.36
C ALA A 12 15.54 -12.90 -3.79
N SER A 13 14.93 -11.70 -3.83
CA SER A 13 13.62 -11.47 -3.26
C SER A 13 12.84 -10.37 -3.96
N PHE A 14 11.53 -10.37 -3.75
CA PHE A 14 10.64 -9.29 -4.12
C PHE A 14 9.75 -8.91 -2.93
N SER A 15 9.11 -7.75 -3.00
CA SER A 15 8.17 -7.29 -1.98
C SER A 15 7.07 -6.43 -2.60
N THR A 16 6.24 -5.79 -1.78
CA THR A 16 5.16 -4.91 -2.21
C THR A 16 5.09 -3.65 -1.34
N THR A 17 4.76 -2.53 -1.97
CA THR A 17 4.53 -1.25 -1.26
C THR A 17 3.24 -1.27 -0.44
N LEU A 18 2.35 -2.24 -0.64
CA LEU A 18 1.09 -2.35 0.11
C LEU A 18 1.30 -2.59 1.62
N LEU A 19 2.49 -3.06 2.03
CA LEU A 19 2.85 -3.36 3.43
C LEU A 19 3.00 -2.12 4.33
N ILE A 20 2.94 -0.90 3.77
CA ILE A 20 2.88 0.35 4.54
C ILE A 20 1.47 0.65 5.07
N SER A 21 0.44 0.11 4.43
CA SER A 21 -0.93 0.55 4.65
C SER A 21 -1.60 -0.20 5.82
N PRO A 22 -2.07 0.49 6.87
CA PRO A 22 -2.79 -0.14 7.98
C PRO A 22 -4.17 -0.67 7.56
N TYR A 23 -4.66 -0.32 6.37
CA TYR A 23 -5.97 -0.71 5.87
C TYR A 23 -5.94 -2.03 5.07
N GLN A 24 -4.76 -2.56 4.77
CA GLN A 24 -4.60 -3.79 3.99
C GLN A 24 -4.63 -5.03 4.89
N ASN A 25 -5.11 -6.14 4.35
CA ASN A 25 -5.02 -7.44 5.04
C ASN A 25 -3.61 -8.03 4.85
N HIS A 26 -2.73 -7.75 5.80
CA HIS A 26 -1.33 -8.19 5.77
C HIS A 26 -1.17 -9.71 5.71
N GLU A 27 -2.05 -10.46 6.36
CA GLU A 27 -1.97 -11.93 6.35
C GLU A 27 -2.26 -12.46 4.95
N LEU A 28 -3.31 -11.95 4.31
CA LEU A 28 -3.62 -12.29 2.91
C LEU A 28 -2.49 -11.87 1.96
N LEU A 29 -1.89 -10.69 2.17
CA LEU A 29 -0.76 -10.22 1.38
C LEU A 29 0.46 -11.13 1.54
N ARG A 30 0.77 -11.54 2.78
CA ARG A 30 1.86 -12.46 3.09
C ARG A 30 1.66 -13.80 2.40
N GLN A 31 0.51 -14.44 2.59
CA GLN A 31 0.18 -15.72 1.96
C GLN A 31 0.20 -15.65 0.43
N THR A 32 -0.25 -14.53 -0.15
CA THR A 32 -0.22 -14.35 -1.61
C THR A 32 1.20 -14.14 -2.13
N GLY A 33 2.02 -13.37 -1.42
CA GLY A 33 3.43 -13.20 -1.72
C GLY A 33 4.21 -14.50 -1.62
N GLU A 34 4.01 -15.25 -0.54
CA GLU A 34 4.66 -16.56 -0.30
C GLU A 34 4.30 -17.59 -1.39
N ARG A 35 3.03 -17.70 -1.77
CA ARG A 35 2.62 -18.58 -2.88
C ARG A 35 3.29 -18.19 -4.21
N ALA A 36 3.40 -16.90 -4.49
CA ALA A 36 4.09 -16.43 -5.70
C ALA A 36 5.60 -16.68 -5.62
N ALA A 37 6.19 -16.53 -4.44
CA ALA A 37 7.60 -16.85 -4.18
C ALA A 37 7.90 -18.33 -4.46
N GLU A 38 7.10 -19.23 -3.89
CA GLU A 38 7.21 -20.67 -4.10
C GLU A 38 7.09 -21.05 -5.58
N GLN A 39 6.08 -20.51 -6.27
CA GLN A 39 5.84 -20.78 -7.69
C GLN A 39 7.04 -20.45 -8.59
N TYR A 40 7.81 -19.40 -8.27
CA TYR A 40 8.91 -18.90 -9.10
C TYR A 40 10.30 -19.14 -8.50
N GLY A 41 10.40 -19.82 -7.35
CA GLY A 41 11.69 -20.12 -6.70
C GLY A 41 12.44 -18.89 -6.20
N VAL A 42 11.72 -17.85 -5.75
CA VAL A 42 12.30 -16.62 -5.16
C VAL A 42 11.74 -16.39 -3.76
N SER A 43 12.33 -15.47 -2.98
CA SER A 43 11.80 -15.15 -1.65
C SER A 43 10.81 -13.97 -1.67
N PHE A 44 9.74 -14.06 -0.89
CA PHE A 44 8.90 -12.90 -0.60
C PHE A 44 9.39 -12.22 0.67
N LEU A 45 9.88 -10.98 0.56
CA LEU A 45 10.33 -10.19 1.69
C LEU A 45 9.13 -9.49 2.34
N TYR A 46 8.53 -10.17 3.33
CA TYR A 46 7.55 -9.53 4.21
C TYR A 46 8.26 -8.65 5.25
N ARG A 47 7.77 -7.42 5.40
CA ARG A 47 8.17 -6.51 6.48
C ARG A 47 6.99 -5.63 6.84
N ASP A 48 6.69 -5.52 8.13
CA ASP A 48 5.62 -4.66 8.60
C ASP A 48 6.09 -3.21 8.63
N PHE A 49 5.59 -2.40 7.69
CA PHE A 49 5.91 -0.98 7.63
C PHE A 49 4.83 -0.09 8.24
N ARG A 50 3.70 -0.64 8.73
CA ARG A 50 2.59 0.12 9.30
C ARG A 50 3.00 1.12 10.40
N PRO A 51 4.01 0.85 11.26
CA PRO A 51 4.47 1.84 12.24
C PRO A 51 4.92 3.18 11.60
N TYR A 52 5.43 3.14 10.38
CA TYR A 52 5.91 4.32 9.66
C TYR A 52 4.82 5.03 8.83
N PHE A 53 3.59 4.52 8.79
CA PHE A 53 2.53 5.05 7.93
C PHE A 53 2.22 6.53 8.19
N LYS A 54 2.08 6.91 9.47
CA LYS A 54 1.76 8.31 9.85
C LYS A 54 2.94 9.24 9.59
N GLU A 55 4.14 8.83 9.96
CA GLU A 55 5.38 9.58 9.72
C GLU A 55 5.64 9.79 8.23
N GLY A 56 5.43 8.74 7.42
CA GLY A 56 5.57 8.82 5.96
C GLY A 56 4.58 9.81 5.33
N GLN A 57 3.32 9.82 5.78
CA GLN A 57 2.36 10.83 5.34
C GLN A 57 2.76 12.25 5.73
N GLN A 58 3.32 12.42 6.93
CA GLN A 58 3.75 13.73 7.41
C GLN A 58 4.92 14.24 6.57
N ARG A 59 5.95 13.42 6.35
CA ARG A 59 7.07 13.76 5.46
C ARG A 59 6.61 14.08 4.04
N ALA A 60 5.66 13.33 3.49
CA ALA A 60 5.13 13.61 2.16
C ALA A 60 4.45 15.00 2.07
N ARG A 61 3.77 15.44 3.14
CA ARG A 61 3.18 16.79 3.22
C ARG A 61 4.26 17.86 3.33
N GLU A 62 5.28 17.64 4.16
CA GLU A 62 6.43 18.55 4.33
C GLU A 62 7.22 18.74 3.03
N MET A 63 7.29 17.68 2.23
CA MET A 63 7.93 17.69 0.90
C MET A 63 7.01 18.20 -0.22
N GLU A 64 5.79 18.65 0.11
CA GLU A 64 4.78 19.11 -0.86
C GLU A 64 4.45 18.09 -1.97
N LEU A 65 4.57 16.79 -1.66
CA LEU A 65 4.25 15.73 -2.62
C LEU A 65 2.75 15.65 -2.87
N TYR A 66 2.38 15.34 -4.11
CA TYR A 66 1.00 15.08 -4.46
C TYR A 66 0.47 13.82 -3.74
N MET A 67 -0.48 14.03 -2.83
CA MET A 67 -1.12 12.97 -2.06
C MET A 67 -2.40 12.51 -2.75
N GLN A 68 -2.31 11.41 -3.49
CA GLN A 68 -3.44 10.85 -4.25
C GLN A 68 -4.60 10.42 -3.32
N LYS A 69 -5.81 10.95 -3.56
CA LYS A 69 -7.01 10.71 -2.73
C LYS A 69 -7.93 9.59 -3.24
N TYR A 70 -7.50 8.84 -4.25
CA TYR A 70 -8.28 7.80 -4.92
C TYR A 70 -7.34 6.69 -5.39
N CYS A 71 -7.83 5.46 -5.58
CA CYS A 71 -6.97 4.31 -5.92
C CYS A 71 -6.78 4.13 -7.44
N GLY A 72 -7.43 4.95 -8.26
CA GLY A 72 -7.34 4.92 -9.72
C GLY A 72 -8.48 4.16 -10.41
N CYS A 73 -9.39 3.53 -9.67
CA CYS A 73 -10.62 2.99 -10.24
C CYS A 73 -11.71 4.06 -10.34
N ILE A 74 -12.63 3.89 -11.30
CA ILE A 74 -13.74 4.85 -11.55
C ILE A 74 -14.57 5.12 -10.30
N PHE A 75 -14.78 4.10 -9.45
CA PHE A 75 -15.52 4.25 -8.19
C PHE A 75 -14.79 5.19 -7.22
N SER A 76 -13.48 5.01 -7.04
CA SER A 76 -12.68 5.86 -6.15
C SER A 76 -12.53 7.29 -6.69
N GLU A 77 -12.54 7.43 -8.02
CA GLU A 77 -12.54 8.72 -8.69
C GLU A 77 -13.86 9.45 -8.48
N GLU A 78 -15.00 8.76 -8.67
CA GLU A 78 -16.32 9.32 -8.39
C GLU A 78 -16.43 9.74 -6.91
N GLU A 79 -16.00 8.90 -5.97
CA GLU A 79 -15.97 9.23 -4.54
C GLU A 79 -15.15 10.49 -4.23
N ARG A 80 -14.06 10.72 -4.95
CA ARG A 80 -13.20 11.90 -4.79
C ARG A 80 -13.96 13.19 -5.10
N TYR A 81 -14.83 13.19 -6.11
CA TYR A 81 -15.60 14.37 -6.52
C TYR A 81 -16.94 14.50 -5.78
N THR A 82 -17.57 13.38 -5.40
CA THR A 82 -18.90 13.37 -4.77
C THR A 82 -18.88 13.58 -3.26
N LYS A 83 -17.73 13.37 -2.58
CA LYS A 83 -17.57 13.73 -1.17
C LYS A 83 -17.64 15.25 -0.99
N LYS A 84 -18.86 15.78 -0.83
CA LYS A 84 -19.11 17.05 -0.14
C LYS A 84 -18.32 17.01 1.17
N LYS A 85 -17.61 18.10 1.51
CA LYS A 85 -16.96 18.28 2.82
C LYS A 85 -18.02 17.93 3.88
N ARG A 86 -17.99 16.71 4.44
CA ARG A 86 -18.67 16.46 5.71
C ARG A 86 -17.91 17.35 6.67
N SER A 87 -18.53 18.47 7.07
CA SER A 87 -18.14 19.15 8.29
C SER A 87 -18.09 18.06 9.35
N GLN A 88 -16.89 17.74 9.83
CA GLN A 88 -16.79 16.97 11.05
C GLN A 88 -17.63 17.72 12.08
N PRO A 89 -18.61 17.10 12.76
CA PRO A 89 -19.12 17.73 13.97
C PRO A 89 -17.89 17.98 14.85
N ALA A 90 -17.78 19.20 15.38
CA ALA A 90 -16.76 19.51 16.36
C ALA A 90 -16.78 18.40 17.41
N ALA A 91 -15.62 17.81 17.72
CA ALA A 91 -15.50 16.91 18.84
C ALA A 91 -15.90 17.70 20.09
N GLY A 92 -17.13 17.47 20.55
CA GLY A 92 -17.68 18.04 21.77
C GLY A 92 -17.14 17.28 22.98
N GLU A 93 -16.76 18.09 23.97
CA GLU A 93 -16.56 17.88 25.42
C GLU A 93 -16.28 16.46 25.95
#